data_AF-A0A7Z9PRF2-F1
#
_entry.id   AF-A0A7Z9PRF2-F1
#
_cell.length_a   1.000
_cell.length_b   1.000
_cell.length_c   1.000
_cell.angle_alpha   90.00
_cell.angle_beta   90.00
_cell.angle_gamma   90.00
#
_symmetry.space_group_name_H-M   'P 1'
#
loop_
_entity.id
_entity.type
_entity.pdbx_description
1 polymer ?
#
loop_
_entity_poly.entity_id
_entity_poly.type
_entity_poly.pdbx_seq_one_letter_code
_entity_poly.pdbx_strand_id
1 'polypeptide(L)' 'MSADGMIAIGAGLAISVGTIGPGLGLGNGVGKAMEAIGRNPEAEPKIKNNMIVGLAFIEALPSSSPKR' A
#
# COMPACT_ATOMS: atom_id res chain seq x y z
N MET A 1 33.00 -8.09 5.18
CA MET A 1 31.53 -8.23 5.08
C MET A 1 31.26 -9.21 3.95
N SER A 2 30.43 -10.26 4.16
CA SER A 2 30.11 -11.21 3.08
C SER A 2 29.21 -10.55 2.03
N ALA A 3 29.21 -11.07 0.81
CA ALA A 3 28.35 -10.59 -0.26
C ALA A 3 26.86 -10.64 0.16
N ASP A 4 26.45 -11.73 0.82
CA ASP A 4 25.08 -11.90 1.32
C ASP A 4 24.72 -10.85 2.37
N GLY A 5 25.67 -10.48 3.24
CA GLY A 5 25.47 -9.43 4.24
C GLY A 5 25.25 -8.06 3.61
N MET A 6 25.95 -7.74 2.52
CA MET A 6 25.75 -6.49 1.78
C MET A 6 24.41 -6.47 1.03
N ILE A 7 24.01 -7.60 0.44
CA ILE A 7 22.72 -7.74 -0.25
C ILE A 7 21.56 -7.56 0.74
N ALA A 8 21.63 -8.17 1.92
CA ALA A 8 20.58 -8.06 2.94
C ALA A 8 20.38 -6.60 3.40
N ILE A 9 21.46 -5.85 3.60
CA ILE A 9 21.39 -4.43 3.96
C ILE A 9 20.80 -3.61 2.81
N GLY A 10 21.24 -3.85 1.58
CA GLY A 10 20.71 -3.17 0.40
C GLY A 10 19.21 -3.41 0.21
N ALA A 11 18.75 -4.65 0.40
CA ALA A 11 17.34 -5.03 0.31
C ALA A 11 16.50 -4.34 1.39
N GLY A 12 16.97 -4.30 2.64
CA GLY A 12 16.26 -3.63 3.74
C GLY A 12 16.08 -2.14 3.48
N LEU A 13 17.10 -1.46 2.96
CA LEU A 13 17.04 -0.04 2.60
C LEU A 13 16.09 0.22 1.42
N ALA A 14 16.14 -0.62 0.39
CA ALA A 14 15.23 -0.50 -0.76
C ALA A 14 13.76 -0.66 -0.36
N ILE A 15 13.44 -1.64 0.49
CA ILE A 15 12.07 -1.88 0.98
C ILE A 15 11.59 -0.73 1.86
N SER A 16 12.42 -0.28 2.82
CA SER A 16 12.03 0.79 3.74
C SER A 16 11.76 2.11 3.03
N VAL A 17 12.55 2.48 2.02
CA VAL A 17 12.27 3.68 1.21
C VAL A 17 11.08 3.45 0.27
N GLY A 18 10.99 2.28 -0.35
CA GLY A 18 9.93 1.95 -1.30
C GLY A 18 8.52 1.88 -0.70
N THR A 19 8.39 1.62 0.60
CA THR A 19 7.10 1.47 1.29
C THR A 19 6.51 2.78 1.82
N ILE A 20 7.27 3.89 1.85
CA ILE A 20 6.80 5.17 2.38
C ILE A 20 5.62 5.72 1.58
N GLY A 21 5.75 5.76 0.24
CA GLY A 21 4.69 6.25 -0.65
C GLY A 21 3.39 5.44 -0.53
N PRO A 22 3.43 4.11 -0.69
CA PRO A 22 2.29 3.23 -0.45
C PRO A 22 1.68 3.42 0.94
N GLY A 23 2.50 3.46 2.00
CA GLY A 23 2.02 3.62 3.38
C GLY A 23 1.22 4.91 3.60
N LEU A 24 1.72 6.03 3.07
CA LEU A 24 1.02 7.32 3.17
C LEU A 24 -0.27 7.34 2.33
N GLY A 25 -0.24 6.78 1.11
CA GLY A 25 -1.41 6.69 0.24
C GLY A 25 -2.52 5.82 0.84
N LEU A 26 -2.15 4.66 1.39
CA LEU A 26 -3.07 3.74 2.06
C LEU A 26 -3.72 4.38 3.28
N GLY A 27 -2.90 4.93 4.19
CA GLY A 27 -3.40 5.55 5.40
C GLY A 27 -4.37 6.70 5.12
N ASN A 28 -4.02 7.58 4.18
CA ASN A 28 -4.90 8.70 3.79
C ASN A 28 -6.20 8.21 3.13
N GLY A 29 -6.10 7.27 2.18
CA GLY A 29 -7.25 6.74 1.45
C GLY A 29 -8.25 6.04 2.37
N VAL A 30 -7.76 5.18 3.27
CA VAL A 30 -8.59 4.49 4.25
C VAL A 30 -9.22 5.49 5.23
N GLY A 31 -8.44 6.45 5.74
CA GLY A 31 -8.97 7.49 6.63
C GLY A 31 -10.13 8.27 6.01
N LYS A 32 -9.98 8.71 4.76
CA LYS A 32 -11.06 9.40 4.02
C LYS A 32 -12.26 8.50 3.76
N ALA A 33 -12.05 7.22 3.47
CA ALA A 33 -13.14 6.26 3.31
C ALA A 33 -13.95 6.12 4.61
N MET A 34 -13.29 6.02 5.76
CA MET A 34 -13.95 5.96 7.07
C MET A 34 -14.72 7.24 7.39
N GLU A 35 -14.15 8.41 7.12
CA GLU A 35 -14.88 9.68 7.26
C GLU A 35 -16.12 9.77 6.37
N ALA A 36 -16.01 9.30 5.12
CA ALA A 36 -17.13 9.30 4.17
C ALA A 36 -18.24 8.35 4.61
N ILE A 37 -17.90 7.15 5.10
CA ILE A 37 -18.85 6.20 5.68
C ILE A 37 -19.52 6.77 6.93
N GLY A 38 -18.73 7.41 7.82
CA GLY A 38 -19.28 8.05 9.02
C GLY A 38 -20.27 9.18 8.73
N ARG A 39 -20.10 9.90 7.61
CA ARG A 39 -21.03 10.94 7.14
C ARG A 39 -22.28 10.35 6.47
N ASN A 40 -22.15 9.24 5.75
CA ASN A 40 -23.27 8.57 5.10
C ASN A 40 -23.08 7.04 5.13
N PRO A 41 -23.65 6.35 6.14
CA PRO A 41 -23.52 4.90 6.30
C PRO A 41 -24.10 4.11 5.12
N GLU A 42 -25.16 4.62 4.47
CA GLU A 42 -25.79 3.93 3.32
C GLU A 42 -24.86 3.87 2.09
N ALA A 43 -23.87 4.76 2.01
CA ALA A 43 -22.89 4.77 0.92
C ALA A 43 -21.75 3.76 1.11
N GLU A 44 -21.69 3.07 2.25
CA GLU A 44 -20.61 2.12 2.59
C GLU A 44 -20.30 1.10 1.49
N PRO A 45 -21.27 0.41 0.87
CA PRO A 45 -20.97 -0.61 -0.14
C PRO A 45 -20.21 -0.04 -1.35
N LYS A 46 -20.60 1.18 -1.78
CA LYS A 46 -19.95 1.86 -2.91
C LYS A 46 -18.56 2.36 -2.53
N ILE A 47 -18.39 2.90 -1.32
CA ILE A 47 -17.10 3.37 -0.81
C ILE A 47 -16.12 2.19 -0.69
N LYS A 48 -16.55 1.07 -0.11
CA LYS A 48 -15.73 -0.16 0.02
C LYS A 48 -15.28 -0.69 -1.33
N ASN A 49 -16.18 -0.78 -2.32
CA ASN A 49 -15.81 -1.25 -3.66
C ASN A 49 -14.73 -0.37 -4.30
N ASN A 50 -14.90 0.95 -4.26
CA ASN A 50 -13.90 1.87 -4.81
C ASN A 50 -12.58 1.83 -4.04
N MET A 51 -12.64 1.66 -2.71
CA MET A 51 -11.46 1.53 -1.86
C MET A 51 -10.67 0.27 -2.18
N ILE A 52 -11.33 -0.87 -2.43
CA ILE A 52 -10.66 -2.13 -2.82
C ILE A 52 -9.93 -1.97 -4.15
N VAL A 53 -10.55 -1.29 -5.13
CA VAL A 53 -9.89 -0.98 -6.41
C VAL A 53 -8.65 -0.09 -6.19
N GLY A 54 -8.76 0.95 -5.36
CA GLY A 54 -7.62 1.80 -5.00
C GLY A 54 -6.50 1.04 -4.30
N LEU A 55 -6.84 0.14 -3.36
CA LEU A 55 -5.91 -0.73 -2.67
C LEU A 55 -5.17 -1.67 -3.64
N ALA A 56 -5.89 -2.25 -4.60
CA ALA A 56 -5.29 -3.11 -5.62
C ALA A 56 -4.23 -2.37 -6.46
N PHE A 57 -4.43 -1.09 -6.78
CA PHE A 57 -3.41 -0.29 -7.46
C PHE A 57 -2.18 -0.02 -6.59
N ILE A 58 -2.37 0.22 -5.30
CA ILE A 58 -1.25 0.46 -4.37
C ILE A 58 -0.40 -0.81 -4.20
N GLU A 59 -1.03 -1.97 -4.10
CA GLU A 59 -0.35 -3.28 -3.96
C GLU A 59 0.28 -3.80 -5.25
N ALA A 60 -0.24 -3.42 -6.42
CA ALA A 60 0.29 -3.86 -7.71
C ALA A 60 1.74 -3.38 -7.97
N LEU A 61 2.14 -2.23 -7.40
CA LEU A 61 3.47 -1.68 -7.58
C LEU A 61 4.56 -2.54 -6.89
N PRO A 62 4.48 -2.87 -5.58
CA PRO A 62 5.39 -3.82 -4.94
C PRO A 62 5.38 -5.22 -5.57
N SER A 63 4.20 -5.71 -5.98
CA SER A 63 4.02 -7.09 -6.43
C SER A 63 4.49 -7.35 -7.88
N SER A 64 4.76 -6.29 -8.65
CA SER A 64 5.20 -6.38 -10.05
C SER A 64 6.59 -6.99 -10.27
N SER A 65 7.27 -7.44 -9.21
CA SER A 65 8.52 -8.19 -9.34
C SER A 65 8.27 -9.53 -10.07
N PRO A 66 9.09 -9.89 -11.07
CA PRO A 66 8.92 -11.15 -11.79
C PRO A 66 9.02 -12.32 -10.82
N LYS A 67 7.91 -13.04 -10.61
CA LYS A 67 7.91 -14.36 -9.97
C LYS A 67 8.63 -15.31 -10.92
N ARG A 68 9.96 -15.37 -10.82
CA ARG A 68 10.75 -16.46 -11.39
C ARG A 68 10.73 -17.65 -10.45
#